data_AF-A0A7Y2ANI0-F1
#
_entry.id   AF-A0A7Y2ANI0-F1
#
_cell.length_a   1.000
_cell.length_b   1.000
_cell.length_c   1.000
_cell.angle_alpha   90.00
_cell.angle_beta   90.00
_cell.angle_gamma   90.00
#
_symmetry.space_group_name_H-M   'P 1'
#
loop_
_entity.id
_entity.type
_entity.pdbx_description
1 polymer ?
#
loop_
_entity_poly.entity_id
_entity_poly.type
_entity_poly.pdbx_seq_one_letter_code
_entity_poly.pdbx_strand_id
1 'polypeptide(L)'
;MKIKLLLSKWTSKVEEGALNLRTRLTTKLNEPSPRRLRLKQLEERVMMSAAPVPVEVPDAGDAADGGVVPDEAITQAATAVSASAPSEKDQPSDGDQHLDDGEFVMVWSEDRGLADSQADTKSNEIVFVDTAAENYEDLVADIINNADESRNFDVYVLDSTMDGIDQITSILSEYSDLDAIHLVSHGTNGTFNLGNVWLNESNLSGYAGEMASWSDALSTDADLLIYGCDLASVDSGRALTESIAALTGADVAASDDLTGSWNYGADWHLEFIVGVVETDVAISAEMQESWDALLTAITVDTNLDVVDGDTSSIANLMATKGTDGSISLREAIIAANNTGGADDIFLSAANYQLTIGNAIADNTSAAGDLDILTDISIHGA
;
A
#
# COMPACT_ATOMS: atom_id res chain seq x y z
N MET A 1 -34.53 51.81 -43.46
CA MET A 1 -34.75 51.03 -42.21
C MET A 1 -34.00 49.69 -42.19
N LYS A 2 -33.84 48.97 -43.32
CA LYS A 2 -33.14 47.66 -43.35
C LYS A 2 -31.60 47.67 -43.15
N ILE A 3 -30.90 48.76 -43.48
CA ILE A 3 -29.42 48.82 -43.38
C ILE A 3 -28.94 49.00 -41.92
N LYS A 4 -29.66 49.79 -41.10
CA LYS A 4 -29.33 49.96 -39.67
C LYS A 4 -29.45 48.66 -38.86
N LEU A 5 -30.37 47.76 -39.24
CA LEU A 5 -30.57 46.47 -38.57
C LEU A 5 -29.49 45.43 -38.92
N LEU A 6 -28.83 45.58 -40.07
CA LEU A 6 -27.73 44.70 -40.49
C LEU A 6 -26.41 45.11 -39.84
N LEU A 7 -26.14 46.41 -39.66
CA LEU A 7 -24.97 46.89 -38.94
C LEU A 7 -25.02 46.56 -37.44
N SER A 8 -26.19 46.62 -36.80
CA SER A 8 -26.32 46.27 -35.37
C SER A 8 -26.12 44.77 -35.12
N LYS A 9 -26.58 43.91 -36.05
CA LYS A 9 -26.37 42.46 -35.97
C LYS A 9 -24.93 42.06 -36.27
N TRP A 10 -24.21 42.81 -37.10
CA TRP A 10 -22.80 42.55 -37.38
C TRP A 10 -21.89 42.96 -36.23
N THR A 11 -22.13 44.14 -35.63
CA THR A 11 -21.37 44.62 -34.46
C THR A 11 -21.52 43.72 -33.24
N SER A 12 -22.74 43.29 -32.92
CA SER A 12 -22.97 42.32 -31.82
C SER A 12 -22.25 40.98 -32.04
N LYS A 13 -22.19 40.48 -33.28
CA LYS A 13 -21.54 39.18 -33.58
C LYS A 13 -20.01 39.26 -33.53
N VAL A 14 -19.43 40.42 -33.81
CA VAL A 14 -17.99 40.68 -33.68
C VAL A 14 -17.60 40.83 -32.20
N GLU A 15 -18.43 41.48 -31.38
CA GLU A 15 -18.20 41.59 -29.93
C GLU A 15 -18.33 40.24 -29.22
N GLU A 16 -19.32 39.41 -29.56
CA GLU A 16 -19.43 38.02 -29.05
C GLU A 16 -18.24 37.16 -29.46
N GLY A 17 -17.76 37.30 -30.70
CA GLY A 17 -16.55 36.61 -31.18
C GLY A 17 -15.30 37.03 -30.42
N ALA A 18 -15.14 38.32 -30.13
CA ALA A 18 -14.01 38.85 -29.38
C ALA A 18 -14.06 38.45 -27.90
N LEU A 19 -15.24 38.36 -27.28
CA LEU A 19 -15.41 37.90 -25.90
C LEU A 19 -15.08 36.40 -25.78
N ASN A 20 -15.53 35.58 -26.74
CA ASN A 20 -15.21 34.15 -26.77
C ASN A 20 -13.72 33.87 -26.99
N LEU A 21 -13.04 34.68 -27.82
CA LEU A 21 -11.60 34.58 -28.02
C LEU A 21 -10.81 35.00 -26.78
N ARG A 22 -11.22 36.07 -26.09
CA ARG A 22 -10.60 36.49 -24.83
C ARG A 22 -10.78 35.45 -23.73
N THR A 23 -11.99 34.89 -23.59
CA THR A 23 -12.29 33.84 -22.62
C THR A 23 -11.45 32.59 -22.88
N ARG A 24 -11.32 32.17 -24.14
CA ARG A 24 -10.48 31.02 -24.54
C ARG A 24 -8.97 31.25 -24.36
N LEU A 25 -8.52 32.49 -24.51
CA LEU A 25 -7.10 32.84 -24.29
C LEU A 25 -6.78 32.94 -22.80
N THR A 26 -7.72 33.41 -21.96
CA THR A 26 -7.56 33.40 -20.51
C THR A 26 -7.61 32.00 -19.92
N THR A 27 -8.42 31.07 -20.46
CA THR A 27 -8.36 29.66 -20.03
C THR A 27 -7.05 29.00 -20.43
N LYS A 28 -6.55 29.21 -21.65
CA LYS A 28 -5.26 28.64 -22.10
C LYS A 28 -4.01 29.16 -21.38
N LEU A 29 -4.09 30.33 -20.75
CA LEU A 29 -2.99 30.91 -19.97
C LEU A 29 -3.05 30.56 -18.48
N ASN A 30 -4.19 30.01 -18.02
CA ASN A 30 -4.41 29.52 -16.65
C ASN A 30 -4.51 27.98 -16.60
N GLU A 31 -4.21 27.28 -17.69
CA GLU A 31 -4.04 25.82 -17.66
C GLU A 31 -2.76 25.52 -16.85
N PRO A 32 -2.84 24.73 -15.76
CA PRO A 32 -1.64 24.27 -15.08
C PRO A 32 -0.72 23.58 -16.09
N SER A 33 0.59 23.80 -15.93
CA SER A 33 1.58 23.17 -16.80
C SER A 33 1.31 21.65 -16.87
N PRO A 34 1.39 21.02 -18.06
CA PRO A 34 1.09 19.59 -18.18
C PRO A 34 1.95 18.80 -17.19
N ARG A 35 1.29 18.18 -16.21
CA ARG A 35 1.90 17.28 -15.22
C ARG A 35 2.66 16.19 -15.99
N ARG A 36 3.89 15.89 -15.56
CA ARG A 36 4.72 14.86 -16.20
C ARG A 36 4.14 13.49 -15.85
N LEU A 37 3.26 12.95 -16.69
CA LEU A 37 2.93 11.53 -16.67
C LEU A 37 4.19 10.72 -17.00
N ARG A 38 4.76 10.03 -16.00
CA ARG A 38 5.72 8.94 -16.18
C ARG A 38 5.00 7.60 -15.97
N LEU A 39 4.12 7.22 -16.90
CA LEU A 39 3.72 5.81 -17.00
C LEU A 39 4.92 5.03 -17.55
N LYS A 40 5.66 4.35 -16.68
CA LYS A 40 6.65 3.35 -17.07
C LYS A 40 6.05 1.97 -16.81
N GLN A 41 5.58 1.30 -17.86
CA GLN A 41 5.37 -0.15 -17.83
C GLN A 41 6.76 -0.81 -17.85
N LEU A 42 7.01 -1.76 -16.94
CA LEU A 42 8.29 -2.45 -16.83
C LEU A 42 8.51 -3.34 -18.07
N GLU A 43 9.67 -3.21 -18.72
CA GLU A 43 10.02 -4.07 -19.87
C GLU A 43 10.50 -5.46 -19.40
N GLU A 44 10.10 -6.48 -20.15
CA GLU A 44 10.38 -7.91 -19.90
C GLU A 44 11.89 -8.19 -19.85
N ARG A 45 12.43 -8.59 -18.68
CA ARG A 45 13.83 -9.01 -18.55
C ARG A 45 13.97 -10.48 -18.96
N VAL A 46 14.55 -10.71 -20.14
CA VAL A 46 15.05 -12.04 -20.54
C VAL A 46 16.23 -12.44 -19.64
N MET A 47 15.96 -13.28 -18.65
CA MET A 47 16.98 -13.94 -17.82
C MET A 47 17.81 -14.92 -18.67
N MET A 48 19.07 -14.57 -18.95
CA MET A 48 20.05 -15.55 -19.43
C MET A 48 20.48 -16.44 -18.26
N SER A 49 19.93 -17.64 -18.20
CA SER A 49 20.34 -18.70 -17.26
C SER A 49 21.84 -19.02 -17.43
N ALA A 50 22.63 -18.75 -16.39
CA ALA A 50 23.97 -19.28 -16.27
C ALA A 50 23.89 -20.71 -15.72
N ALA A 51 24.04 -21.69 -16.61
CA ALA A 51 24.19 -23.09 -16.20
C ALA A 51 25.50 -23.28 -15.40
N PRO A 52 25.49 -24.00 -14.26
CA PRO A 52 26.70 -24.27 -13.51
C PRO A 52 27.59 -25.29 -14.24
N VAL A 53 28.88 -24.98 -14.30
CA VAL A 53 29.94 -25.89 -14.76
C VAL A 53 30.18 -26.93 -13.66
N PRO A 54 30.16 -28.25 -13.95
CA PRO A 54 30.45 -29.27 -12.94
C PRO A 54 31.95 -29.24 -12.57
N VAL A 55 32.24 -29.15 -11.28
CA VAL A 55 33.58 -29.38 -10.73
C VAL A 55 33.69 -30.86 -10.38
N GLU A 56 34.52 -31.60 -11.12
CA GLU A 56 34.90 -32.97 -10.76
C GLU A 56 35.81 -32.95 -9.52
N VAL A 57 35.42 -33.71 -8.49
CA VAL A 57 36.25 -33.99 -7.31
C VAL A 57 36.72 -35.44 -7.42
N PRO A 58 38.04 -35.74 -7.38
CA PRO A 58 38.51 -37.11 -7.45
C PRO A 58 38.44 -37.81 -6.09
N ASP A 59 38.03 -39.07 -6.18
CA ASP A 59 37.87 -40.11 -5.18
C ASP A 59 39.11 -40.39 -4.30
N ALA A 60 38.88 -40.67 -3.02
CA ALA A 60 39.81 -41.37 -2.14
C ALA A 60 39.04 -42.11 -1.01
N GLY A 61 38.68 -43.37 -1.27
CA GLY A 61 39.18 -44.52 -0.50
C GLY A 61 38.72 -44.73 0.95
N ASP A 62 37.70 -45.58 1.10
CA ASP A 62 37.60 -46.77 1.95
C ASP A 62 38.34 -46.83 3.31
N ALA A 63 37.57 -46.85 4.41
CA ALA A 63 37.79 -47.73 5.57
C ALA A 63 36.55 -47.76 6.50
N ALA A 64 35.98 -48.95 6.67
CA ALA A 64 35.01 -49.29 7.69
C ALA A 64 35.66 -49.53 9.06
N ASP A 65 34.99 -49.16 10.17
CA ASP A 65 34.63 -50.06 11.29
C ASP A 65 33.78 -49.31 12.33
N GLY A 66 32.87 -50.03 13.00
CA GLY A 66 31.80 -49.50 13.84
C GLY A 66 32.13 -49.25 15.31
N GLY A 67 31.13 -48.80 16.05
CA GLY A 67 31.17 -48.71 17.51
C GLY A 67 30.13 -47.74 18.09
N VAL A 68 29.04 -48.30 18.62
CA VAL A 68 28.04 -47.63 19.46
C VAL A 68 28.51 -47.66 20.91
N VAL A 69 28.55 -46.52 21.62
CA VAL A 69 28.00 -46.28 22.99
C VAL A 69 28.14 -44.79 23.40
N PRO A 70 27.29 -44.30 24.33
CA PRO A 70 26.99 -42.88 24.53
C PRO A 70 27.85 -42.23 25.62
N ASP A 71 27.95 -40.89 25.62
CA ASP A 71 28.62 -40.14 26.68
C ASP A 71 27.66 -39.20 27.43
N GLU A 72 27.82 -39.21 28.76
CA GLU A 72 27.11 -38.41 29.73
C GLU A 72 27.75 -37.02 29.91
N ALA A 73 26.90 -36.07 30.29
CA ALA A 73 27.15 -34.82 31.02
C ALA A 73 28.59 -34.42 31.38
N ILE A 74 28.98 -33.18 31.01
CA ILE A 74 29.77 -32.30 31.89
C ILE A 74 29.23 -30.86 31.87
N THR A 75 29.09 -30.35 33.09
CA THR A 75 28.62 -29.03 33.54
C THR A 75 29.79 -28.02 33.62
N GLN A 76 29.47 -26.73 33.75
CA GLN A 76 30.30 -25.59 34.23
C GLN A 76 31.20 -24.93 33.17
N ALA A 77 31.44 -23.62 33.16
CA ALA A 77 30.95 -22.45 33.90
C ALA A 77 31.59 -21.21 33.23
N ALA A 78 30.92 -20.06 33.23
CA ALA A 78 31.56 -18.74 33.34
C ALA A 78 30.52 -17.62 33.51
N THR A 79 30.41 -17.21 34.77
CA THR A 79 30.00 -15.92 35.35
C THR A 79 30.13 -14.64 34.51
N ALA A 80 29.02 -13.91 34.45
CA ALA A 80 28.77 -12.52 34.89
C ALA A 80 29.84 -11.42 34.70
N VAL A 81 29.42 -10.31 34.06
CA VAL A 81 29.68 -8.92 34.52
C VAL A 81 28.47 -8.03 34.18
N SER A 82 27.78 -7.56 35.23
CA SER A 82 26.97 -6.33 35.22
C SER A 82 27.89 -5.11 35.32
N ALA A 83 27.54 -4.02 34.64
CA ALA A 83 28.08 -2.69 34.97
C ALA A 83 26.95 -1.66 34.96
N SER A 84 26.86 -0.97 36.11
CA SER A 84 25.82 -0.03 36.53
C SER A 84 26.13 1.40 36.08
N ALA A 85 25.06 2.21 36.01
CA ALA A 85 25.08 3.67 35.87
C ALA A 85 25.77 4.39 37.05
N PRO A 86 26.03 5.71 36.89
CA PRO A 86 25.87 6.61 38.02
C PRO A 86 25.07 7.88 37.67
N SER A 87 24.25 8.27 38.64
CA SER A 87 23.64 9.59 38.86
C SER A 87 24.55 10.45 39.73
N GLU A 88 24.62 11.77 39.51
CA GLU A 88 24.71 12.76 40.61
C GLU A 88 24.47 14.21 40.15
N LYS A 89 23.79 14.97 41.03
CA LYS A 89 23.49 16.41 40.98
C LYS A 89 24.71 17.23 41.44
N ASP A 90 24.83 18.49 41.00
CA ASP A 90 24.87 19.66 41.90
C ASP A 90 25.11 20.99 41.14
N GLN A 91 24.31 22.00 41.50
CA GLN A 91 24.55 23.44 41.25
C GLN A 91 25.39 24.04 42.39
N PRO A 92 25.99 25.23 42.18
CA PRO A 92 25.60 26.36 43.03
C PRO A 92 25.48 27.73 42.31
N SER A 93 24.82 28.64 43.03
CA SER A 93 24.48 30.04 42.76
C SER A 93 25.56 31.05 43.20
N ASP A 94 25.61 32.23 42.55
CA ASP A 94 25.53 33.61 43.12
C ASP A 94 26.10 34.67 42.14
N GLY A 95 25.29 35.68 41.77
CA GLY A 95 25.56 37.11 42.07
C GLY A 95 26.01 37.85 40.79
N ASP A 96 25.70 39.11 40.47
CA ASP A 96 25.11 40.25 41.17
C ASP A 96 24.80 41.34 40.11
N GLN A 97 23.65 42.03 40.25
CA GLN A 97 23.35 43.47 39.96
C GLN A 97 23.82 44.15 38.65
N HIS A 98 22.90 44.77 37.89
CA HIS A 98 22.67 46.23 37.87
C HIS A 98 21.52 46.60 36.93
N LEU A 99 20.56 47.40 37.41
CA LEU A 99 19.58 48.14 36.60
C LEU A 99 20.14 49.57 36.43
N ASP A 100 20.22 50.05 35.18
CA ASP A 100 20.40 51.47 34.88
C ASP A 100 19.33 51.89 33.88
N ASP A 101 18.69 52.99 34.25
CA ASP A 101 17.52 53.65 33.72
C ASP A 101 17.95 54.74 32.75
N GLY A 102 17.66 54.52 31.46
CA GLY A 102 18.01 55.46 30.40
C GLY A 102 17.02 55.41 29.25
N GLU A 103 15.96 56.21 29.35
CA GLU A 103 15.20 56.70 28.22
C GLU A 103 16.16 57.30 27.18
N PHE A 104 16.09 56.89 25.89
CA PHE A 104 16.24 57.77 24.72
C PHE A 104 16.04 57.02 23.36
N VAL A 105 15.01 57.49 22.65
CA VAL A 105 14.94 57.80 21.20
C VAL A 105 14.86 56.67 20.15
N MET A 106 13.70 56.68 19.49
CA MET A 106 13.41 56.14 18.16
C MET A 106 14.49 56.48 17.11
N VAL A 107 15.03 55.46 16.47
CA VAL A 107 15.61 55.55 15.13
C VAL A 107 14.90 54.50 14.26
N TRP A 108 14.32 54.97 13.16
CA TRP A 108 13.66 54.16 12.15
C TRP A 108 14.69 53.28 11.43
N SER A 109 14.46 51.97 11.42
CA SER A 109 15.02 51.06 10.41
C SER A 109 13.87 50.34 9.72
N GLU A 110 13.29 51.01 8.73
CA GLU A 110 12.61 50.32 7.62
C GLU A 110 13.70 49.61 6.82
N ASP A 111 14.01 48.36 7.16
CA ASP A 111 14.56 47.33 6.26
C ASP A 111 14.99 46.09 7.07
N ARG A 112 14.02 45.22 7.32
CA ARG A 112 14.25 43.77 7.31
C ARG A 112 12.99 43.16 6.75
N GLY A 113 13.01 42.94 5.44
CA GLY A 113 12.09 42.03 4.79
C GLY A 113 12.15 40.69 5.51
N LEU A 114 11.16 40.44 6.36
CA LEU A 114 10.63 39.11 6.58
C LEU A 114 9.78 38.82 5.35
N ALA A 115 10.45 38.61 4.22
CA ALA A 115 9.99 37.58 3.31
C ALA A 115 10.21 36.29 4.11
N ASP A 116 9.20 35.96 4.92
CA ASP A 116 8.97 34.58 5.31
C ASP A 116 8.78 33.84 3.98
N SER A 117 9.87 33.31 3.46
CA SER A 117 9.81 32.28 2.46
C SER A 117 9.30 31.03 3.19
N GLN A 118 7.99 31.02 3.45
CA GLN A 118 7.19 29.80 3.29
C GLN A 118 7.39 29.41 1.83
N ALA A 119 8.53 28.78 1.55
CA ALA A 119 8.59 27.89 0.42
C ALA A 119 7.50 26.89 0.73
N ASP A 120 6.44 26.97 -0.07
CA ASP A 120 5.39 25.99 -0.21
C ASP A 120 6.07 24.66 -0.62
N THR A 121 6.70 24.00 0.35
CA THR A 121 7.42 22.76 0.14
C THR A 121 6.36 21.69 0.08
N LYS A 122 5.96 21.38 -1.15
CA LYS A 122 5.10 20.23 -1.40
C LYS A 122 5.77 18.97 -0.87
N SER A 123 5.00 18.09 -0.25
CA SER A 123 5.49 16.74 0.07
C SER A 123 5.72 15.96 -1.22
N ASN A 124 6.80 15.20 -1.28
CA ASN A 124 7.11 14.29 -2.38
C ASN A 124 6.70 12.88 -1.99
N GLU A 125 5.71 12.35 -2.70
CA GLU A 125 5.08 11.10 -2.31
C GLU A 125 5.04 10.17 -3.52
N ILE A 126 5.17 8.88 -3.27
CA ILE A 126 5.09 7.86 -4.30
C ILE A 126 3.94 6.92 -4.00
N VAL A 127 3.12 6.64 -5.02
CA VAL A 127 2.01 5.71 -4.91
C VAL A 127 2.24 4.51 -5.80
N PHE A 128 2.23 3.33 -5.19
CA PHE A 128 2.21 2.06 -5.88
C PHE A 128 0.79 1.50 -5.83
N VAL A 129 0.21 1.25 -7.00
CA VAL A 129 -1.12 0.66 -7.13
C VAL A 129 -0.97 -0.71 -7.79
N ASP A 130 -1.44 -1.75 -7.12
CA ASP A 130 -1.43 -3.10 -7.68
C ASP A 130 -2.50 -3.28 -8.76
N THR A 131 -2.16 -3.92 -9.88
CA THR A 131 -3.14 -4.20 -10.95
C THR A 131 -4.19 -5.23 -10.56
N ALA A 132 -3.96 -6.00 -9.49
CA ALA A 132 -4.95 -6.93 -8.97
C ALA A 132 -6.15 -6.20 -8.34
N ALA A 133 -5.97 -4.97 -7.84
CA ALA A 133 -7.07 -4.18 -7.29
C ALA A 133 -8.17 -3.94 -8.34
N GLU A 134 -9.41 -4.25 -7.97
CA GLU A 134 -10.57 -4.04 -8.85
C GLU A 134 -10.64 -2.59 -9.31
N ASN A 135 -10.78 -2.31 -10.62
CA ASN A 135 -10.86 -0.95 -11.19
C ASN A 135 -9.70 -0.02 -10.78
N TYR A 136 -8.49 -0.56 -10.58
CA TYR A 136 -7.30 0.22 -10.19
C TYR A 136 -7.03 1.43 -11.09
N GLU A 137 -7.41 1.39 -12.37
CA GLU A 137 -7.24 2.52 -13.28
C GLU A 137 -7.97 3.78 -12.82
N ASP A 138 -9.11 3.63 -12.14
CA ASP A 138 -9.87 4.75 -11.60
C ASP A 138 -9.14 5.37 -10.40
N LEU A 139 -8.52 4.56 -9.53
CA LEU A 139 -7.67 5.05 -8.43
C LEU A 139 -6.45 5.80 -8.98
N VAL A 140 -5.78 5.24 -9.99
CA VAL A 140 -4.64 5.90 -10.65
C VAL A 140 -5.08 7.23 -11.27
N ALA A 141 -6.22 7.26 -11.96
CA ALA A 141 -6.75 8.47 -12.55
C ALA A 141 -7.12 9.51 -11.49
N ASP A 142 -7.69 9.10 -10.36
CA ASP A 142 -8.01 9.96 -9.23
C ASP A 142 -6.76 10.64 -8.67
N ILE A 143 -5.77 9.85 -8.25
CA ILE A 143 -4.54 10.35 -7.64
C ILE A 143 -3.84 11.36 -8.57
N ILE A 144 -3.75 11.04 -9.87
CA ILE A 144 -3.09 11.90 -10.86
C ILE A 144 -3.85 13.22 -11.06
N ASN A 145 -5.18 13.21 -11.01
CA ASN A 145 -6.00 14.38 -11.34
C ASN A 145 -6.30 15.25 -10.12
N ASN A 146 -6.45 14.65 -8.94
CA ASN A 146 -6.93 15.28 -7.72
C ASN A 146 -5.85 15.50 -6.66
N ALA A 147 -4.56 15.32 -6.99
CA ALA A 147 -3.45 15.74 -6.15
C ALA A 147 -3.61 17.20 -5.68
N ASP A 148 -3.62 17.41 -4.35
CA ASP A 148 -3.67 18.74 -3.73
C ASP A 148 -2.45 19.57 -4.16
N GLU A 149 -2.58 20.90 -4.14
CA GLU A 149 -1.48 21.81 -4.41
C GLU A 149 -0.31 21.64 -3.41
N SER A 150 -0.57 21.09 -2.22
CA SER A 150 0.43 20.80 -1.19
C SER A 150 1.22 19.50 -1.37
N ARG A 151 0.83 18.63 -2.33
CA ARG A 151 1.42 17.29 -2.49
C ARG A 151 1.90 17.08 -3.94
N ASN A 152 2.93 16.26 -4.10
CA ASN A 152 3.42 15.82 -5.40
C ASN A 152 3.46 14.30 -5.44
N PHE A 153 2.57 13.69 -6.23
CA PHE A 153 2.54 12.25 -6.42
C PHE A 153 3.28 11.80 -7.68
N ASP A 154 4.19 10.86 -7.52
CA ASP A 154 4.60 9.95 -8.59
C ASP A 154 3.84 8.63 -8.45
N VAL A 155 3.10 8.23 -9.49
CA VAL A 155 2.26 7.01 -9.45
C VAL A 155 2.86 5.92 -10.32
N TYR A 156 3.05 4.74 -9.74
CA TYR A 156 3.50 3.52 -10.41
C TYR A 156 2.45 2.43 -10.25
N VAL A 157 2.29 1.64 -11.29
CA VAL A 157 1.41 0.47 -11.29
C VAL A 157 2.28 -0.77 -11.20
N LEU A 158 1.99 -1.67 -10.26
CA LEU A 158 2.71 -2.92 -10.08
C LEU A 158 2.11 -4.00 -10.97
N ASP A 159 2.95 -4.72 -11.69
CA ASP A 159 2.52 -5.90 -12.44
C ASP A 159 2.24 -7.04 -11.45
N SER A 160 0.97 -7.47 -11.37
CA SER A 160 0.49 -8.55 -10.49
C SER A 160 1.12 -9.92 -10.77
N THR A 161 1.85 -10.08 -11.88
CA THR A 161 2.53 -11.33 -12.23
C THR A 161 4.01 -11.36 -11.82
N MET A 162 4.56 -10.22 -11.41
CA MET A 162 5.96 -10.06 -11.02
C MET A 162 6.11 -9.88 -9.51
N ASP A 163 7.31 -10.11 -8.98
CA ASP A 163 7.60 -9.86 -7.57
C ASP A 163 7.46 -8.35 -7.27
N GLY A 164 6.47 -7.96 -6.48
CA GLY A 164 6.19 -6.54 -6.20
C GLY A 164 7.24 -5.88 -5.33
N ILE A 165 7.91 -6.62 -4.44
CA ILE A 165 9.00 -6.08 -3.62
C ILE A 165 10.19 -5.74 -4.51
N ASP A 166 10.55 -6.60 -5.45
CA ASP A 166 11.61 -6.32 -6.43
C ASP A 166 11.28 -5.10 -7.30
N GLN A 167 10.03 -4.99 -7.75
CA GLN A 167 9.55 -3.85 -8.53
C GLN A 167 9.69 -2.53 -7.77
N ILE A 168 9.14 -2.48 -6.54
CA ILE A 168 9.20 -1.31 -5.66
C ILE A 168 10.65 -0.95 -5.36
N THR A 169 11.47 -1.94 -4.98
CA THR A 169 12.90 -1.73 -4.66
C THR A 169 13.65 -1.12 -5.84
N SER A 170 13.42 -1.63 -7.06
CA SER A 170 14.06 -1.07 -8.26
C SER A 170 13.62 0.36 -8.53
N ILE A 171 12.36 0.71 -8.28
CA ILE A 171 11.83 2.05 -8.49
C ILE A 171 12.40 3.00 -7.44
N LEU A 172 12.32 2.64 -6.15
CA LEU A 172 12.80 3.45 -5.04
C LEU A 172 14.31 3.73 -5.11
N SER A 173 15.10 2.86 -5.75
CA SER A 173 16.52 3.13 -6.00
C SER A 173 16.81 4.37 -6.87
N GLU A 174 15.81 4.90 -7.58
CA GLU A 174 15.89 6.15 -8.35
C GLU A 174 15.46 7.40 -7.54
N TYR A 175 15.04 7.23 -6.28
CA TYR A 175 14.49 8.28 -5.42
C TYR A 175 15.38 8.60 -4.22
N SER A 176 15.14 9.77 -3.64
CA SER A 176 15.67 10.23 -2.35
C SER A 176 14.70 11.27 -1.79
N ASP A 177 14.69 11.46 -0.48
CA ASP A 177 13.88 12.49 0.21
C ASP A 177 12.37 12.37 -0.09
N LEU A 178 11.83 11.14 -0.17
CA LEU A 178 10.39 10.89 -0.22
C LEU A 178 9.78 11.08 1.17
N ASP A 179 8.70 11.84 1.24
CA ASP A 179 7.94 12.09 2.47
C ASP A 179 6.89 11.00 2.72
N ALA A 180 6.42 10.31 1.68
CA ALA A 180 5.56 9.15 1.87
C ALA A 180 5.64 8.10 0.76
N ILE A 181 5.40 6.85 1.15
CA ILE A 181 5.09 5.73 0.26
C ILE A 181 3.65 5.29 0.52
N HIS A 182 2.88 5.14 -0.54
CA HIS A 182 1.51 4.62 -0.51
C HIS A 182 1.46 3.29 -1.25
N LEU A 183 0.98 2.23 -0.59
CA LEU A 183 0.84 0.89 -1.17
C LEU A 183 -0.65 0.52 -1.24
N VAL A 184 -1.25 0.59 -2.42
CA VAL A 184 -2.66 0.29 -2.67
C VAL A 184 -2.79 -1.10 -3.26
N SER A 185 -3.30 -2.07 -2.49
CA SER A 185 -3.41 -3.46 -2.94
C SER A 185 -4.42 -4.26 -2.12
N HIS A 186 -4.65 -5.52 -2.47
CA HIS A 186 -5.48 -6.41 -1.67
C HIS A 186 -4.78 -6.81 -0.36
N GLY A 187 -5.58 -6.88 0.71
CA GLY A 187 -5.19 -7.42 2.00
C GLY A 187 -6.13 -8.54 2.48
N THR A 188 -5.66 -9.30 3.46
CA THR A 188 -6.49 -10.11 4.35
C THR A 188 -5.73 -10.36 5.66
N ASN A 189 -6.34 -11.04 6.63
CA ASN A 189 -5.82 -11.28 7.99
C ASN A 189 -4.28 -11.51 8.08
N GLY A 190 -3.53 -10.44 8.34
CA GLY A 190 -2.08 -10.50 8.55
C GLY A 190 -1.21 -10.66 7.30
N THR A 191 -1.75 -10.45 6.10
CA THR A 191 -1.01 -10.51 4.84
C THR A 191 -1.54 -9.50 3.84
N PHE A 192 -0.69 -8.97 2.98
CA PHE A 192 -1.11 -8.09 1.89
C PHE A 192 -0.34 -8.40 0.61
N ASN A 193 -0.92 -8.05 -0.53
CA ASN A 193 -0.40 -8.36 -1.85
C ASN A 193 0.51 -7.24 -2.37
N LEU A 194 1.65 -7.60 -2.95
CA LEU A 194 2.45 -6.73 -3.80
C LEU A 194 2.92 -7.54 -5.03
N GLY A 195 2.33 -7.27 -6.18
CA GLY A 195 2.57 -8.01 -7.40
C GLY A 195 2.04 -9.44 -7.29
N ASN A 196 2.94 -10.42 -7.33
CA ASN A 196 2.63 -11.83 -7.06
C ASN A 196 3.02 -12.28 -5.64
N VAL A 197 3.45 -11.36 -4.78
CA VAL A 197 3.91 -11.64 -3.42
C VAL A 197 2.81 -11.35 -2.43
N TRP A 198 2.38 -12.37 -1.69
CA TRP A 198 1.59 -12.20 -0.48
C TRP A 198 2.51 -12.07 0.73
N LEU A 199 2.88 -10.83 1.08
CA LEU A 199 3.82 -10.55 2.16
C LEU A 199 3.12 -10.72 3.52
N ASN A 200 3.77 -11.48 4.41
CA ASN A 200 3.32 -11.76 5.77
C ASN A 200 4.53 -11.93 6.71
N GLU A 201 4.28 -12.08 8.01
CA GLU A 201 5.34 -12.26 9.02
C GLU A 201 6.30 -13.42 8.68
N SER A 202 5.79 -14.53 8.13
CA SER A 202 6.58 -15.74 7.92
C SER A 202 7.57 -15.63 6.76
N ASN A 203 7.26 -14.84 5.73
CA ASN A 203 8.12 -14.67 4.55
C ASN A 203 8.88 -13.33 4.52
N LEU A 204 8.56 -12.37 5.41
CA LEU A 204 9.26 -11.08 5.51
C LEU A 204 10.78 -11.22 5.59
N SER A 205 11.28 -12.21 6.33
CA SER A 205 12.73 -12.43 6.48
C SER A 205 13.47 -12.65 5.14
N GLY A 206 12.76 -13.14 4.11
CA GLY A 206 13.30 -13.29 2.76
C GLY A 206 13.46 -11.97 2.01
N TYR A 207 12.72 -10.92 2.41
CA TYR A 207 12.67 -9.59 1.78
C TYR A 207 13.28 -8.49 2.65
N ALA A 208 13.80 -8.83 3.82
CA ALA A 208 14.25 -7.85 4.80
C ALA A 208 15.39 -6.94 4.28
N GLY A 209 16.25 -7.46 3.39
CA GLY A 209 17.32 -6.67 2.79
C GLY A 209 16.80 -5.62 1.82
N GLU A 210 15.85 -6.02 0.97
CA GLU A 210 15.15 -5.19 0.01
C GLU A 210 14.36 -4.09 0.74
N MET A 211 13.54 -4.46 1.73
CA MET A 211 12.77 -3.47 2.50
C MET A 211 13.67 -2.52 3.29
N ALA A 212 14.77 -3.00 3.86
CA ALA A 212 15.73 -2.12 4.53
C ALA A 212 16.36 -1.11 3.57
N SER A 213 16.58 -1.50 2.30
CA SER A 213 17.11 -0.59 1.28
C SER A 213 16.14 0.53 0.89
N TRP A 214 14.84 0.40 1.18
CA TRP A 214 13.88 1.46 0.91
C TRP A 214 14.17 2.73 1.72
N SER A 215 14.81 2.59 2.88
CA SER A 215 15.25 3.72 3.72
C SER A 215 16.14 4.72 2.99
N ASP A 216 16.90 4.30 1.98
CA ASP A 216 17.75 5.18 1.16
C ASP A 216 16.93 6.18 0.32
N ALA A 217 15.67 5.86 0.04
CA ALA A 217 14.75 6.70 -0.73
C ALA A 217 13.93 7.67 0.14
N LEU A 218 13.86 7.42 1.44
CA LEU A 218 12.96 8.09 2.37
C LEU A 218 13.59 9.32 3.04
N SER A 219 12.76 10.30 3.37
CA SER A 219 13.12 11.39 4.28
C SER A 219 13.12 10.89 5.74
N THR A 220 13.55 11.74 6.68
CA THR A 220 13.70 11.33 8.10
C THR A 220 12.37 11.06 8.79
N ASP A 221 11.32 11.77 8.39
CA ASP A 221 9.99 11.69 8.99
C ASP A 221 9.00 11.10 7.96
N ALA A 222 9.48 10.16 7.14
CA ALA A 222 8.68 9.61 6.05
C ALA A 222 7.67 8.58 6.53
N ASP A 223 6.49 8.61 5.92
CA ASP A 223 5.39 7.69 6.23
C ASP A 223 5.25 6.57 5.19
N LEU A 224 4.77 5.41 5.62
CA LEU A 224 4.37 4.31 4.76
C LEU A 224 2.91 3.93 5.06
N LEU A 225 2.03 4.15 4.09
CA LEU A 225 0.60 3.89 4.20
C LEU A 225 0.24 2.66 3.37
N ILE A 226 -0.27 1.62 4.03
CA ILE A 226 -0.66 0.35 3.40
C ILE A 226 -2.18 0.27 3.36
N TYR A 227 -2.76 0.43 2.17
CA TYR A 227 -4.18 0.26 1.92
C TYR A 227 -4.42 -1.19 1.49
N GLY A 228 -4.98 -1.99 2.39
CA GLY A 228 -5.34 -3.38 2.16
C GLY A 228 -6.12 -3.91 3.35
N CYS A 229 -7.22 -4.60 3.08
CA CYS A 229 -8.17 -5.02 4.12
C CYS A 229 -7.50 -5.93 5.16
N ASP A 230 -7.86 -5.74 6.43
CA ASP A 230 -7.58 -6.62 7.55
C ASP A 230 -6.08 -6.94 7.77
N LEU A 231 -5.17 -6.13 7.25
CA LEU A 231 -3.73 -6.39 7.40
C LEU A 231 -3.36 -6.42 8.88
N ALA A 232 -3.77 -5.41 9.65
CA ALA A 232 -3.46 -5.29 11.08
C ALA A 232 -4.57 -5.81 12.01
N SER A 233 -5.52 -6.59 11.49
CA SER A 233 -6.66 -7.15 12.26
C SER A 233 -6.23 -8.24 13.26
N VAL A 234 -5.06 -8.86 13.02
CA VAL A 234 -4.49 -9.95 13.83
C VAL A 234 -3.08 -9.64 14.30
N ASP A 235 -2.64 -10.30 15.38
CA ASP A 235 -1.33 -10.08 16.01
C ASP A 235 -0.15 -10.27 15.03
N SER A 236 -0.20 -11.28 14.15
CA SER A 236 0.86 -11.50 13.15
C SER A 236 0.93 -10.37 12.12
N GLY A 237 -0.21 -9.76 11.80
CA GLY A 237 -0.30 -8.60 10.92
C GLY A 237 0.29 -7.34 11.54
N ARG A 238 -0.04 -7.09 12.81
CA ARG A 238 0.56 -6.00 13.59
C ARG A 238 2.08 -6.17 13.73
N ALA A 239 2.54 -7.39 14.00
CA ALA A 239 3.96 -7.72 14.04
C ALA A 239 4.66 -7.53 12.69
N LEU A 240 3.98 -7.85 11.58
CA LEU A 240 4.47 -7.53 10.23
C LEU A 240 4.62 -6.01 10.07
N THR A 241 3.59 -5.21 10.39
CA THR A 241 3.65 -3.75 10.28
C THR A 241 4.76 -3.13 11.13
N GLU A 242 4.93 -3.60 12.38
CA GLU A 242 6.04 -3.20 13.26
C GLU A 242 7.41 -3.54 12.66
N SER A 243 7.52 -4.72 12.04
CA SER A 243 8.76 -5.16 11.40
C SER A 243 9.07 -4.35 10.13
N ILE A 244 8.05 -3.97 9.36
CA ILE A 244 8.20 -3.06 8.21
C ILE A 244 8.75 -1.72 8.69
N ALA A 245 8.13 -1.11 9.71
CA ALA A 245 8.61 0.15 10.29
C ALA A 245 10.06 0.04 10.76
N ALA A 246 10.42 -1.05 11.42
CA ALA A 246 11.79 -1.28 11.89
C ALA A 246 12.81 -1.46 10.76
N LEU A 247 12.40 -2.04 9.63
CA LEU A 247 13.26 -2.26 8.46
C LEU A 247 13.44 -0.98 7.65
N THR A 248 12.35 -0.28 7.34
CA THR A 248 12.37 0.93 6.49
C THR A 248 12.79 2.17 7.27
N GLY A 249 12.63 2.18 8.59
CA GLY A 249 12.81 3.36 9.43
C GLY A 249 11.69 4.39 9.31
N ALA A 250 10.64 4.08 8.55
CA ALA A 250 9.45 4.90 8.38
C ALA A 250 8.45 4.70 9.51
N ASP A 251 7.59 5.70 9.72
CA ASP A 251 6.36 5.51 10.45
C ASP A 251 5.33 4.83 9.52
N VAL A 252 4.53 3.89 10.04
CA VAL A 252 3.71 3.01 9.21
C VAL A 252 2.27 3.00 9.68
N ALA A 253 1.34 3.18 8.74
CA ALA A 253 -0.09 3.03 8.95
C ALA A 253 -0.66 1.89 8.09
N ALA A 254 -1.53 1.06 8.66
CA ALA A 254 -2.23 -0.02 7.98
C ALA A 254 -3.66 -0.15 8.51
N SER A 255 -4.56 -0.67 7.66
CA SER A 255 -5.95 -0.94 8.07
C SER A 255 -6.04 -2.20 8.93
N ASP A 256 -6.90 -2.16 9.95
CA ASP A 256 -7.27 -3.33 10.77
C ASP A 256 -8.67 -3.88 10.51
N ASP A 257 -9.36 -3.33 9.51
CA ASP A 257 -10.69 -3.73 9.03
C ASP A 257 -10.80 -3.67 7.48
N LEU A 258 -12.02 -3.55 6.95
CA LEU A 258 -12.22 -3.49 5.50
C LEU A 258 -11.81 -2.13 4.95
N THR A 259 -10.92 -2.12 3.96
CA THR A 259 -10.54 -0.92 3.19
C THR A 259 -11.30 -0.81 1.87
N GLY A 260 -11.97 0.32 1.62
CA GLY A 260 -12.68 0.60 0.38
C GLY A 260 -14.06 1.25 0.58
N SER A 261 -15.09 0.69 -0.06
CA SER A 261 -16.40 1.32 -0.13
C SER A 261 -17.23 1.20 1.15
N TRP A 262 -17.75 2.34 1.62
CA TRP A 262 -18.73 2.41 2.71
C TRP A 262 -19.99 1.56 2.48
N ASN A 263 -20.37 1.31 1.23
CA ASN A 263 -21.54 0.46 0.90
C ASN A 263 -21.40 -0.97 1.46
N TYR A 264 -20.16 -1.43 1.64
CA TYR A 264 -19.82 -2.76 2.17
C TYR A 264 -19.34 -2.71 3.62
N GLY A 265 -19.47 -1.56 4.29
CA GLY A 265 -19.03 -1.36 5.68
C GLY A 265 -17.52 -1.13 5.82
N ALA A 266 -16.85 -0.75 4.74
CA ALA A 266 -15.43 -0.40 4.71
C ALA A 266 -15.21 1.12 4.78
N ASP A 267 -13.98 1.54 4.99
CA ASP A 267 -13.56 2.93 4.80
C ASP A 267 -12.10 3.02 4.30
N TRP A 268 -11.51 4.22 4.33
CA TRP A 268 -10.14 4.46 3.88
C TRP A 268 -9.21 4.84 5.03
N HIS A 269 -9.68 4.68 6.27
CA HIS A 269 -8.89 4.92 7.46
C HIS A 269 -7.87 3.80 7.66
N LEU A 270 -6.77 4.15 8.34
CA LEU A 270 -5.68 3.24 8.67
C LEU A 270 -5.51 3.30 10.18
N GLU A 271 -6.13 2.36 10.87
CA GLU A 271 -6.37 2.38 12.32
C GLU A 271 -5.11 2.03 13.10
N PHE A 272 -4.27 1.18 12.51
CA PHE A 272 -3.07 0.68 13.17
C PHE A 272 -1.84 1.46 12.72
N ILE A 273 -1.28 2.23 13.67
CA ILE A 273 -0.15 3.11 13.43
C ILE A 273 1.04 2.68 14.30
N VAL A 274 2.21 2.58 13.67
CA VAL A 274 3.51 2.43 14.30
C VAL A 274 4.30 3.71 14.05
N GLY A 275 4.55 4.49 15.11
CA GLY A 275 5.18 5.81 14.99
C GLY A 275 4.19 6.96 15.04
N VAL A 276 4.46 8.05 14.30
CA VAL A 276 3.54 9.17 14.12
C VAL A 276 3.33 9.40 12.62
N VAL A 277 2.09 9.25 12.16
CA VAL A 277 1.77 9.44 10.73
C VAL A 277 1.00 10.74 10.57
N GLU A 278 1.58 11.68 9.83
CA GLU A 278 0.93 12.95 9.48
C GLU A 278 0.48 13.01 8.01
N THR A 279 0.90 12.03 7.21
CA THR A 279 0.51 11.94 5.80
C THR A 279 -0.97 11.60 5.64
N ASP A 280 -1.68 12.41 4.84
CA ASP A 280 -3.05 12.14 4.45
C ASP A 280 -3.16 10.96 3.48
N VAL A 281 -4.31 10.29 3.45
CA VAL A 281 -4.58 9.24 2.45
C VAL A 281 -4.46 9.78 1.02
N ALA A 282 -4.03 8.92 0.09
CA ALA A 282 -3.73 9.30 -1.29
C ALA A 282 -4.99 9.44 -2.15
N ILE A 283 -6.08 8.76 -1.78
CA ILE A 283 -7.34 8.71 -2.53
C ILE A 283 -8.21 9.93 -2.17
N SER A 284 -8.71 10.65 -3.17
CA SER A 284 -9.52 11.85 -2.97
C SER A 284 -10.86 11.53 -2.29
N ALA A 285 -11.44 12.49 -1.59
CA ALA A 285 -12.74 12.32 -0.95
C ALA A 285 -13.85 11.93 -1.94
N GLU A 286 -13.82 12.50 -3.15
CA GLU A 286 -14.77 12.16 -4.22
C GLU A 286 -14.62 10.71 -4.68
N MET A 287 -13.39 10.21 -4.79
CA MET A 287 -13.15 8.80 -5.11
C MET A 287 -13.57 7.90 -3.95
N GLN A 288 -13.26 8.24 -2.71
CA GLN A 288 -13.69 7.47 -1.54
C GLN A 288 -15.22 7.30 -1.47
N GLU A 289 -15.99 8.34 -1.84
CA GLU A 289 -17.46 8.29 -1.87
C GLU A 289 -18.02 7.48 -3.06
N SER A 290 -17.30 7.42 -4.17
CA SER A 290 -17.78 6.81 -5.42
C SER A 290 -17.23 5.41 -5.69
N TRP A 291 -16.15 5.04 -5.01
CA TRP A 291 -15.56 3.70 -5.05
C TRP A 291 -16.57 2.66 -4.57
N ASP A 292 -16.74 1.60 -5.36
CA ASP A 292 -17.73 0.55 -5.11
C ASP A 292 -17.08 -0.85 -5.12
N ALA A 293 -15.90 -0.95 -4.52
CA ALA A 293 -15.17 -2.21 -4.34
C ALA A 293 -14.45 -2.25 -2.98
N LEU A 294 -13.82 -3.39 -2.68
CA LEU A 294 -12.97 -3.60 -1.50
C LEU A 294 -11.56 -4.00 -1.91
N LEU A 295 -10.57 -3.53 -1.16
CA LEU A 295 -9.17 -3.94 -1.31
C LEU A 295 -8.90 -5.26 -0.55
N THR A 296 -9.72 -6.29 -0.79
CA THR A 296 -9.72 -7.55 -0.04
C THR A 296 -9.41 -8.77 -0.91
N ALA A 297 -8.70 -9.75 -0.37
CA ALA A 297 -8.78 -11.14 -0.85
C ALA A 297 -9.77 -11.94 0.00
N ILE A 298 -10.25 -13.07 -0.51
CA ILE A 298 -11.22 -13.92 0.23
C ILE A 298 -10.46 -14.89 1.13
N THR A 299 -10.81 -14.92 2.42
CA THR A 299 -10.39 -16.00 3.32
C THR A 299 -11.54 -16.94 3.60
N VAL A 300 -11.36 -18.23 3.31
CA VAL A 300 -12.31 -19.29 3.67
C VAL A 300 -12.08 -19.67 5.13
N ASP A 301 -13.07 -19.38 5.97
CA ASP A 301 -12.99 -19.53 7.43
C ASP A 301 -13.86 -20.69 7.98
N THR A 302 -14.57 -21.40 7.09
CA THR A 302 -15.30 -22.63 7.43
C THR A 302 -15.03 -23.76 6.45
N ASN A 303 -15.05 -25.00 6.95
CA ASN A 303 -14.95 -26.22 6.12
C ASN A 303 -16.33 -26.82 5.79
N LEU A 304 -17.41 -26.19 6.25
CA LEU A 304 -18.76 -26.56 5.92
C LEU A 304 -19.08 -26.13 4.49
N ASP A 305 -19.81 -26.98 3.77
CA ASP A 305 -20.29 -26.66 2.42
C ASP A 305 -21.73 -26.15 2.50
N VAL A 306 -21.85 -24.89 2.90
CA VAL A 306 -23.12 -24.15 3.05
C VAL A 306 -23.01 -22.90 2.18
N VAL A 307 -24.08 -22.59 1.46
CA VAL A 307 -24.20 -21.32 0.71
C VAL A 307 -25.37 -20.58 1.32
N ASP A 308 -25.08 -19.63 2.19
CA ASP A 308 -26.06 -18.77 2.84
C ASP A 308 -25.66 -17.29 2.90
N GLY A 309 -24.47 -16.93 2.42
CA GLY A 309 -24.02 -15.57 2.13
C GLY A 309 -24.47 -15.00 0.78
N ASP A 310 -24.25 -13.70 0.58
CA ASP A 310 -24.50 -13.01 -0.70
C ASP A 310 -23.31 -13.15 -1.65
N THR A 311 -23.36 -14.16 -2.51
CA THR A 311 -22.28 -14.45 -3.46
C THR A 311 -22.36 -13.65 -4.76
N SER A 312 -23.09 -12.53 -4.82
CA SER A 312 -23.24 -11.73 -6.05
C SER A 312 -21.97 -10.95 -6.43
N SER A 313 -21.06 -10.74 -5.49
CA SER A 313 -19.68 -10.29 -5.67
C SER A 313 -18.89 -10.61 -4.41
N ILE A 314 -17.56 -10.49 -4.46
CA ILE A 314 -16.69 -10.62 -3.28
C ILE A 314 -17.06 -9.58 -2.22
N ALA A 315 -17.28 -8.33 -2.63
CA ALA A 315 -17.63 -7.25 -1.72
C ALA A 315 -18.97 -7.51 -0.99
N ASN A 316 -19.99 -8.00 -1.71
CA ASN A 316 -21.27 -8.38 -1.10
C ASN A 316 -21.12 -9.57 -0.14
N LEU A 317 -20.29 -10.55 -0.48
CA LEU A 317 -20.04 -11.70 0.37
C LEU A 317 -19.34 -11.30 1.67
N MET A 318 -18.36 -10.40 1.60
CA MET A 318 -17.65 -9.89 2.78
C MET A 318 -18.59 -9.10 3.70
N ALA A 319 -19.51 -8.31 3.14
CA ALA A 319 -20.53 -7.57 3.89
C ALA A 319 -21.63 -8.48 4.47
N THR A 320 -21.99 -9.55 3.77
CA THR A 320 -23.07 -10.48 4.15
C THR A 320 -22.61 -11.93 4.00
N LYS A 321 -21.76 -12.37 4.94
CA LYS A 321 -21.17 -13.72 4.93
C LYS A 321 -22.17 -14.87 5.03
N GLY A 322 -23.32 -14.63 5.65
CA GLY A 322 -24.35 -15.64 5.87
C GLY A 322 -24.84 -15.65 7.32
N THR A 323 -25.65 -16.64 7.67
CA THR A 323 -26.22 -16.74 9.03
C THR A 323 -25.24 -17.31 10.04
N ASP A 324 -24.24 -18.05 9.58
CA ASP A 324 -23.15 -18.56 10.40
C ASP A 324 -22.01 -17.56 10.59
N GLY A 325 -22.00 -16.48 9.79
CA GLY A 325 -20.97 -15.43 9.82
C GLY A 325 -19.64 -15.87 9.21
N SER A 326 -19.65 -16.95 8.43
CA SER A 326 -18.47 -17.59 7.84
C SER A 326 -18.55 -17.60 6.31
N ILE A 327 -17.41 -17.79 5.66
CA ILE A 327 -17.32 -17.96 4.20
C ILE A 327 -16.83 -19.37 3.91
N SER A 328 -17.65 -20.16 3.23
CA SER A 328 -17.27 -21.46 2.71
C SER A 328 -16.47 -21.35 1.41
N LEU A 329 -15.76 -22.43 1.04
CA LEU A 329 -15.07 -22.51 -0.25
C LEU A 329 -16.03 -22.34 -1.43
N ARG A 330 -17.26 -22.84 -1.32
CA ARG A 330 -18.25 -22.73 -2.39
C ARG A 330 -18.70 -21.28 -2.57
N GLU A 331 -18.97 -20.58 -1.49
CA GLU A 331 -19.31 -19.15 -1.55
C GLU A 331 -18.18 -18.31 -2.12
N ALA A 332 -16.94 -18.56 -1.67
CA ALA A 332 -15.76 -17.88 -2.17
C ALA A 332 -15.62 -18.03 -3.70
N ILE A 333 -15.76 -19.25 -4.23
CA ILE A 333 -15.67 -19.51 -5.68
C ILE A 333 -16.83 -18.88 -6.45
N ILE A 334 -18.06 -18.94 -5.92
CA ILE A 334 -19.22 -18.32 -6.59
C ILE A 334 -19.05 -16.80 -6.63
N ALA A 335 -18.63 -16.19 -5.52
CA ALA A 335 -18.42 -14.75 -5.44
C ALA A 335 -17.28 -14.28 -6.35
N ALA A 336 -16.15 -15.01 -6.40
CA ALA A 336 -15.06 -14.75 -7.33
C ALA A 336 -15.53 -14.86 -8.79
N ASN A 337 -16.26 -15.92 -9.16
CA ASN A 337 -16.82 -16.04 -10.51
C ASN A 337 -17.77 -14.89 -10.91
N ASN A 338 -18.42 -14.26 -9.93
CA ASN A 338 -19.32 -13.12 -10.16
C ASN A 338 -18.59 -11.77 -10.04
N THR A 339 -17.33 -11.77 -9.60
CA THR A 339 -16.48 -10.59 -9.52
C THR A 339 -15.60 -10.57 -10.78
N GLY A 340 -15.44 -9.40 -11.37
CA GLY A 340 -14.58 -9.26 -12.55
C GLY A 340 -13.12 -9.22 -12.13
N GLY A 341 -12.23 -9.81 -12.91
CA GLY A 341 -10.79 -9.76 -12.66
C GLY A 341 -10.20 -11.10 -12.25
N ALA A 342 -8.98 -11.05 -11.71
CA ALA A 342 -8.33 -12.19 -11.11
C ALA A 342 -8.47 -12.12 -9.59
N ASP A 343 -8.89 -13.22 -8.97
CA ASP A 343 -9.21 -13.25 -7.54
C ASP A 343 -8.32 -14.22 -6.77
N ASP A 344 -8.01 -13.87 -5.51
CA ASP A 344 -7.26 -14.71 -4.59
C ASP A 344 -8.17 -15.27 -3.48
N ILE A 345 -8.08 -16.58 -3.26
CA ILE A 345 -8.80 -17.31 -2.20
C ILE A 345 -7.80 -18.00 -1.28
N PHE A 346 -7.83 -17.66 0.02
CA PHE A 346 -7.03 -18.28 1.06
C PHE A 346 -7.80 -19.43 1.74
N LEU A 347 -7.16 -20.60 1.80
CA LEU A 347 -7.67 -21.81 2.42
C LEU A 347 -6.82 -22.20 3.63
N SER A 348 -7.48 -22.31 4.78
CA SER A 348 -6.86 -22.95 5.95
C SER A 348 -6.67 -24.45 5.73
N ALA A 349 -5.68 -25.04 6.42
CA ALA A 349 -5.41 -26.48 6.36
C ALA A 349 -6.58 -27.28 6.97
N ALA A 350 -7.46 -27.81 6.13
CA ALA A 350 -8.62 -28.58 6.54
C ALA A 350 -9.08 -29.59 5.47
N ASN A 351 -9.99 -30.47 5.85
CA ASN A 351 -10.72 -31.30 4.90
C ASN A 351 -12.04 -30.61 4.55
N TYR A 352 -12.16 -30.11 3.32
CA TYR A 352 -13.38 -29.49 2.79
C TYR A 352 -14.25 -30.57 2.15
N GLN A 353 -15.40 -30.87 2.77
CA GLN A 353 -16.33 -31.88 2.26
C GLN A 353 -17.39 -31.21 1.40
N LEU A 354 -17.20 -31.28 0.08
CA LEU A 354 -18.12 -30.70 -0.89
C LEU A 354 -19.27 -31.66 -1.20
N THR A 355 -20.49 -31.16 -1.07
CA THR A 355 -21.72 -31.83 -1.47
C THR A 355 -21.91 -31.64 -2.98
N ILE A 356 -21.88 -32.74 -3.72
CA ILE A 356 -22.21 -32.73 -5.16
C ILE A 356 -23.64 -33.23 -5.31
N GLY A 357 -24.50 -32.43 -5.94
CA GLY A 357 -25.85 -32.81 -6.31
C GLY A 357 -25.87 -34.01 -7.26
N ASN A 358 -26.80 -34.95 -7.05
CA ASN A 358 -27.04 -36.03 -8.01
C ASN A 358 -27.79 -35.46 -9.24
N ALA A 359 -27.10 -34.77 -10.13
CA ALA A 359 -27.63 -34.41 -11.45
C ALA A 359 -26.55 -34.59 -12.52
N ILE A 360 -26.92 -35.32 -13.59
CA ILE A 360 -26.06 -35.69 -14.72
C ILE A 360 -25.77 -34.45 -15.64
N ALA A 361 -25.83 -33.24 -15.08
CA ALA A 361 -25.71 -31.95 -15.76
C ALA A 361 -25.43 -30.80 -14.77
N ASP A 362 -24.76 -31.05 -13.65
CA ASP A 362 -24.52 -30.01 -12.64
C ASP A 362 -23.32 -29.14 -13.04
N ASN A 363 -23.56 -28.25 -14.00
CA ASN A 363 -22.61 -27.21 -14.42
C ASN A 363 -22.88 -25.90 -13.66
N THR A 364 -23.26 -25.98 -12.38
CA THR A 364 -23.50 -24.79 -11.56
C THR A 364 -22.69 -24.86 -10.28
N SER A 365 -21.90 -23.82 -10.01
CA SER A 365 -21.03 -23.74 -8.83
C SER A 365 -21.78 -23.89 -7.49
N ALA A 366 -23.09 -23.57 -7.45
CA ALA A 366 -23.94 -23.61 -6.25
C ALA A 366 -24.30 -25.02 -5.73
N ALA A 367 -24.24 -26.07 -6.55
CA ALA A 367 -24.55 -27.45 -6.11
C ALA A 367 -23.66 -28.52 -6.76
N GLY A 368 -22.83 -28.14 -7.73
CA GLY A 368 -22.00 -29.04 -8.54
C GLY A 368 -20.55 -29.12 -8.07
N ASP A 369 -19.67 -29.29 -9.06
CA ASP A 369 -18.24 -29.56 -8.94
C ASP A 369 -17.36 -28.31 -8.79
N LEU A 370 -17.95 -27.15 -8.48
CA LEU A 370 -17.28 -25.85 -8.34
C LEU A 370 -16.63 -25.37 -9.64
N ASP A 371 -17.43 -25.20 -10.69
CA ASP A 371 -16.97 -24.54 -11.91
C ASP A 371 -16.25 -23.22 -11.59
N ILE A 372 -15.02 -23.08 -12.10
CA ILE A 372 -14.22 -21.86 -12.07
C ILE A 372 -14.31 -21.22 -13.45
N LEU A 373 -14.83 -19.99 -13.49
CA LEU A 373 -15.18 -19.27 -14.72
C LEU A 373 -14.27 -18.08 -14.98
N THR A 374 -13.58 -17.59 -13.95
CA THR A 374 -12.62 -16.49 -13.97
C THR A 374 -11.23 -16.98 -13.56
N ASP A 375 -10.24 -16.11 -13.65
CA ASP A 375 -8.89 -16.43 -13.17
C ASP A 375 -8.90 -16.41 -11.64
N ILE A 376 -8.73 -17.56 -11.00
CA ILE A 376 -8.72 -17.70 -9.55
C ILE A 376 -7.42 -18.36 -9.10
N SER A 377 -6.75 -17.72 -8.15
CA SER A 377 -5.62 -18.27 -7.41
C SER A 377 -6.08 -18.77 -6.04
N ILE A 378 -5.79 -20.03 -5.72
CA ILE A 378 -6.15 -20.62 -4.43
C ILE A 378 -4.88 -20.91 -3.63
N HIS A 379 -4.74 -20.24 -2.49
CA HIS A 379 -3.59 -20.33 -1.59
C HIS A 379 -3.93 -21.28 -0.44
N GLY A 380 -3.25 -22.43 -0.38
CA GLY A 380 -3.36 -23.36 0.74
C GLY A 380 -2.35 -23.05 1.85
N ALA A 381 -2.72 -23.38 3.10
CA ALA A 381 -1.83 -23.35 4.26
C ALA A 381 -0.69 -24.40 4.24
#